data_AF-A0A6M6DTX3-F1
#
_entry.id   AF-A0A6M6DTX3-F1
#
_cell.length_a   1.000
_cell.length_b   1.000
_cell.length_c   1.000
_cell.angle_alpha   90.00
_cell.angle_beta   90.00
_cell.angle_gamma   90.00
#
_symmetry.space_group_name_H-M   'P 1'
#
loop_
_entity.id
_entity.type
_entity.pdbx_description
1 polymer ?
#
loop_
_entity_poly.entity_id
_entity_poly.type
_entity_poly.pdbx_seq_one_letter_code
_entity_poly.pdbx_strand_id
1 'polypeptide(L)'
;MLSDRTKSIIQMGRMQVRNRMSDLASENSGIHLQQIATAFSSTPEEDKQRKDQLKKNKEEIKELQQFLERLDVNPLENVCIINEASKAWGMTEEYIEELCVNEIIKAIKIGNEWLVDTLQPNPKANIVK
;
A
#
# COMPACT_ATOMS: atom_id res chain seq x y z
N MET A 1 -32.34 18.68 57.26
CA MET A 1 -33.35 18.16 56.32
C MET A 1 -33.39 19.08 55.10
N LEU A 2 -33.29 18.56 53.87
CA LEU A 2 -33.39 19.38 52.65
C LEU A 2 -34.82 19.89 52.48
N SER A 3 -34.99 21.15 52.09
CA SER A 3 -36.30 21.72 51.79
C SER A 3 -36.95 21.02 50.59
N ASP A 4 -38.28 20.92 50.57
CA ASP A 4 -39.00 20.24 49.48
C ASP A 4 -38.78 20.91 48.12
N ARG A 5 -38.51 22.22 48.12
CA ARG A 5 -38.11 22.96 46.92
C ARG A 5 -36.76 22.47 46.38
N THR A 6 -35.80 22.20 47.25
CA THR A 6 -34.49 21.66 46.86
C THR A 6 -34.59 20.24 46.31
N LYS A 7 -35.46 19.39 46.91
CA LYS A 7 -35.70 18.03 46.40
C LYS A 7 -36.34 18.04 45.00
N SER A 8 -37.30 18.94 44.77
CA SER A 8 -37.98 19.09 43.48
C SER A 8 -37.03 19.54 42.36
N ILE A 9 -36.14 20.50 42.63
CA ILE A 9 -35.12 20.95 41.67
C ILE A 9 -34.18 19.81 41.28
N ILE A 10 -33.72 19.03 42.26
CA ILE A 10 -32.83 17.88 42.02
C ILE A 10 -33.55 16.79 41.20
N GLN A 11 -34.84 16.55 41.48
CA GLN A 11 -35.65 15.59 40.75
C GLN A 11 -35.87 16.02 39.29
N MET A 12 -36.16 17.30 39.04
CA MET A 12 -36.30 17.84 37.69
C MET A 12 -34.98 17.76 36.91
N GLY A 13 -33.86 18.11 37.53
CA GLY A 13 -32.54 17.99 36.92
C GLY A 13 -32.19 16.53 36.54
N ARG A 14 -32.50 15.57 37.43
CA ARG A 14 -32.34 14.14 37.15
C ARG A 14 -33.21 13.65 35.99
N MET A 15 -34.44 14.16 35.89
CA MET A 15 -35.36 13.79 34.82
C MET A 15 -34.89 14.34 33.46
N GLN A 16 -34.41 15.58 33.42
CA GLN A 16 -33.85 16.18 32.20
C GLN A 16 -32.61 15.45 31.69
N VAL A 17 -31.70 15.06 32.58
CA VAL A 17 -30.50 14.29 32.21
C VAL A 17 -30.89 12.91 31.69
N ARG A 18 -31.86 12.22 32.32
CA ARG A 18 -32.33 10.90 31.87
C ARG A 18 -32.96 10.96 30.48
N ASN A 19 -33.81 11.95 30.23
CA ASN A 19 -34.45 12.11 28.92
C ASN A 19 -33.40 12.38 27.84
N ARG A 20 -32.43 13.28 28.11
CA ARG A 20 -31.35 13.58 27.16
C ARG A 20 -30.43 12.39 26.89
N MET A 21 -30.18 11.53 27.87
CA MET A 21 -29.45 10.27 27.64
C MET A 21 -30.25 9.25 26.83
N SER A 22 -31.58 9.22 26.97
CA SER A 22 -32.45 8.36 26.17
C SER A 22 -32.47 8.77 24.69
N ASP A 23 -32.52 10.08 24.43
CA ASP A 23 -32.52 10.61 23.05
C ASP A 23 -31.17 10.32 22.36
N LEU A 24 -30.05 10.53 23.07
CA LEU A 24 -28.70 10.22 22.58
C LEU A 24 -28.47 8.70 22.35
N ALA A 25 -29.14 7.83 23.12
CA ALA A 25 -29.07 6.39 22.91
C ALA A 25 -29.88 5.95 21.67
N SER A 26 -31.02 6.60 21.42
CA SER A 26 -31.85 6.37 20.24
C SER A 26 -31.13 6.81 18.95
N GLU A 27 -30.51 7.99 18.94
CA GLU A 27 -29.77 8.51 17.78
C GLU A 27 -28.53 7.66 17.44
N ASN A 28 -27.74 7.23 18.44
CA ASN A 28 -26.51 6.48 18.20
C ASN A 28 -26.75 5.02 17.76
N SER A 29 -27.82 4.38 18.23
CA SER A 29 -28.14 2.99 17.86
C SER A 29 -28.60 2.83 16.41
N GLY A 30 -29.36 3.80 15.88
CA GLY A 30 -29.86 3.80 14.51
C GLY A 30 -28.76 4.04 13.48
N ILE A 31 -27.87 4.99 13.74
CA ILE A 31 -26.73 5.33 12.87
C ILE A 31 -25.76 4.14 12.77
N HIS A 32 -25.48 3.47 13.89
CA HIS A 32 -24.53 2.36 13.91
C HIS A 32 -25.05 1.14 13.15
N LEU A 33 -26.34 0.80 13.27
CA LEU A 33 -26.95 -0.31 12.54
C LEU A 33 -27.10 -0.03 11.04
N GLN A 34 -27.40 1.20 10.64
CA GLN A 34 -27.40 1.59 9.23
C GLN A 34 -26.01 1.50 8.61
N GLN A 35 -24.98 2.00 9.29
CA GLN A 35 -23.60 1.92 8.81
C GLN A 35 -23.10 0.48 8.71
N ILE A 36 -23.48 -0.39 9.66
CA ILE A 36 -23.19 -1.83 9.61
C ILE A 36 -23.94 -2.48 8.43
N ALA A 37 -25.22 -2.18 8.21
CA ALA A 37 -25.98 -2.72 7.07
C ALA A 37 -25.38 -2.28 5.72
N THR A 38 -24.95 -1.03 5.60
CA THR A 38 -24.27 -0.52 4.39
C THR A 38 -22.90 -1.17 4.16
N ALA A 39 -22.19 -1.56 5.23
CA ALA A 39 -20.90 -2.25 5.12
C ALA A 39 -21.01 -3.73 4.68
N PHE A 40 -22.19 -4.34 4.82
CA PHE A 40 -22.42 -5.77 4.49
C PHE A 40 -23.28 -6.01 3.23
N SER A 41 -23.85 -4.96 2.62
CA SER A 41 -24.59 -5.11 1.35
C SER A 41 -23.69 -4.76 0.16
N SER A 42 -22.86 -5.71 -0.31
CA SER A 42 -22.55 -5.69 -1.74
C SER A 42 -23.84 -6.06 -2.46
N THR A 43 -24.34 -5.16 -3.31
CA THR A 43 -25.50 -5.50 -4.13
C THR A 43 -25.10 -6.61 -5.12
N PRO A 44 -26.02 -7.50 -5.52
CA PRO A 44 -25.74 -8.49 -6.57
C PRO A 44 -25.25 -7.85 -7.88
N GLU A 45 -25.63 -6.61 -8.14
CA GLU A 45 -25.18 -5.77 -9.25
C GLU A 45 -23.69 -5.41 -9.12
N GLU A 46 -23.26 -4.94 -7.95
CA GLU A 46 -21.85 -4.61 -7.67
C GLU A 46 -20.96 -5.86 -7.70
N ASP A 47 -21.46 -7.02 -7.23
CA ASP A 47 -20.74 -8.28 -7.30
C ASP A 47 -20.58 -8.78 -8.74
N LYS A 48 -21.60 -8.59 -9.58
CA LYS A 48 -21.51 -8.88 -11.01
C LYS A 48 -20.50 -7.95 -11.70
N GLN A 49 -20.56 -6.65 -11.40
CA GLN A 49 -19.64 -5.67 -11.96
C GLN A 49 -18.18 -5.96 -11.56
N ARG A 50 -17.93 -6.35 -10.30
CA ARG A 50 -16.61 -6.79 -9.84
C ARG A 50 -16.12 -8.03 -10.58
N LYS A 51 -17.00 -9.00 -10.82
CA LYS A 51 -16.66 -10.22 -11.58
C LYS A 51 -16.34 -9.92 -13.04
N ASP A 52 -17.10 -9.05 -13.68
CA ASP A 52 -16.86 -8.63 -15.06
C ASP A 52 -15.54 -7.85 -15.19
N GLN A 53 -15.27 -6.95 -14.24
CA GLN A 53 -13.99 -6.25 -14.16
C GLN A 53 -12.82 -7.22 -13.94
N LEU A 54 -12.97 -8.18 -13.04
CA LEU A 54 -11.93 -9.19 -12.77
C LEU A 54 -11.67 -10.05 -14.01
N LYS A 55 -12.73 -10.41 -14.75
CA LYS A 55 -12.60 -11.16 -16.00
C LYS A 55 -11.85 -10.35 -17.05
N LYS A 56 -12.15 -9.05 -17.19
CA LYS A 56 -11.44 -8.14 -18.08
C LYS A 56 -9.95 -8.05 -17.72
N ASN A 57 -9.64 -7.79 -16.45
CA ASN A 57 -8.26 -7.69 -15.97
C ASN A 57 -7.48 -8.99 -16.20
N LYS A 58 -8.12 -10.16 -16.06
CA LYS A 58 -7.49 -11.46 -16.35
C LYS A 58 -7.13 -11.62 -17.82
N GLU A 59 -7.97 -11.15 -18.74
CA GLU A 59 -7.66 -11.22 -20.16
C GLU A 59 -6.53 -10.25 -20.52
N GLU A 60 -6.54 -9.03 -19.97
CA GLU A 60 -5.44 -8.06 -20.15
C GLU A 60 -4.10 -8.62 -19.64
N ILE A 61 -4.07 -9.28 -18.48
CA ILE A 61 -2.85 -9.94 -17.96
C ILE A 61 -2.37 -11.03 -18.91
N LYS A 62 -3.29 -11.83 -19.47
CA LYS A 62 -2.95 -12.90 -20.40
C LYS A 62 -2.38 -12.36 -21.72
N GLU A 63 -2.92 -11.25 -22.23
CA GLU A 63 -2.38 -10.57 -23.40
C GLU A 63 -0.96 -10.04 -23.14
N LEU A 64 -0.71 -9.44 -21.97
CA LEU A 64 0.62 -8.98 -21.57
C LEU A 64 1.62 -10.13 -21.43
N GLN A 65 1.19 -11.27 -20.89
CA GLN A 65 2.03 -12.47 -20.79
C GLN A 65 2.41 -13.01 -22.18
N GLN A 66 1.44 -13.13 -23.10
CA GLN A 66 1.72 -13.56 -24.47
C GLN A 66 2.63 -12.58 -25.22
N PHE A 67 2.53 -11.28 -24.92
CA PHE A 67 3.43 -10.29 -25.47
C PHE A 67 4.85 -10.47 -24.94
N LEU A 68 5.03 -10.64 -23.62
CA LEU A 68 6.33 -10.91 -23.01
C LEU A 68 6.99 -12.19 -23.53
N GLU A 69 6.22 -13.25 -23.78
CA GLU A 69 6.73 -14.50 -24.38
C GLU A 69 7.24 -14.33 -25.81
N ARG A 70 6.74 -13.31 -26.54
CA ARG A 70 7.22 -12.97 -27.88
C ARG A 70 8.41 -12.02 -27.87
N LEU A 71 8.66 -11.35 -26.76
CA LEU A 71 9.87 -10.55 -26.60
C LEU A 71 11.01 -11.53 -26.36
N ASP A 72 11.96 -11.58 -27.29
CA ASP A 72 13.24 -12.30 -27.15
C ASP A 72 14.14 -11.53 -26.16
N VAL A 73 13.64 -11.30 -24.95
CA VAL A 73 14.36 -10.63 -23.88
C VAL A 73 15.21 -11.66 -23.16
N ASN A 74 16.49 -11.69 -23.49
CA ASN A 74 17.46 -12.46 -22.73
C ASN A 74 17.76 -11.73 -21.40
N PRO A 75 17.41 -12.29 -20.23
CA PRO A 75 17.62 -11.63 -18.95
C PRO A 75 19.08 -11.27 -18.68
N LEU A 76 20.01 -11.97 -19.32
CA LEU A 76 21.45 -11.75 -19.18
C LEU A 76 21.95 -10.50 -19.91
N GLU A 77 21.18 -9.93 -20.85
CA GLU A 77 21.58 -8.70 -21.55
C GLU A 77 21.57 -7.47 -20.64
N ASN A 78 20.80 -7.53 -19.55
CA ASN A 78 20.61 -6.42 -18.62
C ASN A 78 21.44 -6.57 -17.34
N VAL A 79 22.41 -7.48 -17.32
CA VAL A 79 23.33 -7.65 -16.20
C VAL A 79 24.77 -7.61 -16.69
N CYS A 80 25.64 -7.01 -15.89
CA CYS A 80 27.07 -6.94 -16.17
C CYS A 80 27.88 -7.23 -14.90
N ILE A 81 29.15 -7.57 -15.04
CA ILE A 81 30.05 -7.71 -13.89
C ILE A 81 30.60 -6.35 -13.46
N ILE A 82 31.15 -6.26 -12.24
CA ILE A 82 31.73 -5.02 -11.69
C ILE A 82 32.72 -4.34 -12.65
N ASN A 83 33.59 -5.11 -13.32
CA ASN A 83 34.56 -4.56 -14.27
C ASN A 83 33.90 -3.79 -15.41
N GLU A 84 32.78 -4.31 -15.92
CA GLU A 84 32.01 -3.69 -17.00
C GLU A 84 31.26 -2.45 -16.50
N ALA A 85 30.63 -2.56 -15.32
CA ALA A 85 29.98 -1.43 -14.65
C ALA A 85 30.98 -0.29 -14.35
N SER A 86 32.21 -0.62 -13.95
CA SER A 86 33.30 0.34 -13.70
C SER A 86 33.61 1.16 -14.95
N LYS A 87 33.74 0.50 -16.09
CA LYS A 87 33.95 1.15 -17.39
C LYS A 87 32.74 2.00 -17.79
N ALA A 88 31.53 1.47 -17.61
CA ALA A 88 30.29 2.15 -18.01
C ALA A 88 30.02 3.41 -17.18
N TRP A 89 30.29 3.38 -15.87
CA TRP A 89 30.00 4.47 -14.96
C TRP A 89 31.20 5.39 -14.68
N GLY A 90 32.40 5.00 -15.10
CA GLY A 90 33.64 5.75 -14.87
C GLY A 90 33.94 5.87 -13.38
N MET A 91 33.88 4.73 -12.67
CA MET A 91 34.13 4.58 -11.23
C MET A 91 35.09 3.42 -11.00
N THR A 92 35.80 3.39 -9.88
CA THR A 92 36.67 2.25 -9.56
C THR A 92 35.83 1.01 -9.22
N GLU A 93 36.36 -0.17 -9.54
CA GLU A 93 35.70 -1.45 -9.23
C GLU A 93 35.44 -1.58 -7.73
N GLU A 94 36.42 -1.21 -6.90
CA GLU A 94 36.31 -1.22 -5.43
C GLU A 94 35.16 -0.34 -4.93
N TYR A 95 34.97 0.84 -5.53
CA TYR A 95 33.88 1.72 -5.14
C TYR A 95 32.52 1.13 -5.53
N ILE A 96 32.42 0.53 -6.71
CA ILE A 96 31.18 -0.16 -7.12
C ILE A 96 30.91 -1.37 -6.22
N GLU A 97 31.93 -2.13 -5.84
CA GLU A 97 31.79 -3.23 -4.89
C GLU A 97 31.25 -2.74 -3.53
N GLU A 98 31.77 -1.62 -3.02
CA GLU A 98 31.26 -0.98 -1.82
C GLU A 98 29.77 -0.57 -1.98
N LEU A 99 29.37 -0.05 -3.13
CA LEU A 99 27.96 0.26 -3.41
C LEU A 99 27.08 -1.00 -3.44
N CYS A 100 27.59 -2.12 -3.98
CA CYS A 100 26.90 -3.41 -3.97
C CYS A 100 26.71 -3.92 -2.53
N VAL A 101 27.78 -3.89 -1.72
CA VAL A 101 27.77 -4.35 -0.33
C VAL A 101 26.82 -3.53 0.53
N ASN A 102 26.74 -2.22 0.29
CA ASN A 102 25.85 -1.31 1.01
C ASN A 102 24.42 -1.27 0.44
N GLU A 103 24.09 -2.14 -0.53
CA GLU A 103 22.76 -2.20 -1.18
C GLU A 103 22.30 -0.86 -1.80
N ILE A 104 23.25 0.00 -2.18
CA ILE A 104 22.97 1.31 -2.80
C ILE A 104 22.57 1.13 -4.27
N ILE A 105 23.12 0.10 -4.92
CA ILE A 105 22.79 -0.30 -6.29
C ILE A 105 22.22 -1.72 -6.30
N LYS A 106 21.36 -2.01 -7.27
CA LYS A 106 20.81 -3.33 -7.54
C LYS A 106 21.90 -4.23 -8.09
N ALA A 107 22.34 -5.16 -7.25
CA ALA A 107 23.30 -6.18 -7.61
C ALA A 107 23.02 -7.48 -6.84
N ILE A 108 23.47 -8.60 -7.38
CA ILE A 108 23.41 -9.92 -6.73
C ILE A 108 24.80 -10.53 -6.75
N LYS A 109 25.22 -11.09 -5.61
CA LYS A 109 26.48 -11.82 -5.50
C LYS A 109 26.29 -13.28 -5.93
N ILE A 110 27.08 -13.73 -6.91
CA ILE A 110 27.13 -15.12 -7.37
C ILE A 110 28.57 -15.61 -7.28
N GLY A 111 28.83 -16.51 -6.33
CA GLY A 111 30.19 -16.96 -6.02
C GLY A 111 31.06 -15.79 -5.53
N ASN A 112 32.13 -15.50 -6.27
CA ASN A 112 33.06 -14.42 -5.97
C ASN A 112 32.80 -13.15 -6.78
N GLU A 113 31.82 -13.15 -7.68
CA GLU A 113 31.51 -12.01 -8.54
C GLU A 113 30.18 -11.37 -8.15
N TRP A 114 30.05 -10.09 -8.46
CA TRP A 114 28.80 -9.36 -8.36
C TRP A 114 28.26 -9.11 -9.75
N LEU A 115 26.99 -9.46 -9.95
CA LEU A 115 26.21 -9.11 -11.12
C LEU A 115 25.40 -7.86 -10.82
N VAL A 116 25.55 -6.85 -11.67
CA VAL A 116 24.98 -5.52 -11.53
C VAL A 116 23.91 -5.34 -12.60
N ASP A 117 22.72 -4.87 -12.21
CA ASP A 117 21.64 -4.51 -13.14
C ASP A 117 22.05 -3.27 -13.96
N THR A 118 22.04 -3.34 -15.28
CA THR A 118 22.43 -2.22 -16.17
C THR A 118 21.29 -1.25 -16.43
N LEU A 119 20.03 -1.62 -16.14
CA LEU A 119 18.86 -0.76 -16.33
C LEU A 119 18.70 0.28 -15.22
N GLN A 120 19.48 0.17 -14.15
CA GLN A 120 19.44 1.11 -13.05
C GLN A 120 20.19 2.41 -13.39
N PRO A 121 19.83 3.54 -12.76
CA PRO A 121 20.52 4.81 -12.99
C PRO A 121 21.97 4.75 -12.51
N ASN A 122 22.87 5.43 -13.23
CA ASN A 122 24.26 5.54 -12.83
C ASN A 122 24.35 6.18 -11.42
N PRO A 123 24.95 5.50 -10.42
CA PRO A 123 25.03 5.99 -9.05
C PRO A 123 25.77 7.32 -8.95
N LYS A 124 26.72 7.60 -9.83
CA LYS A 124 27.44 8.88 -9.90
C LYS A 124 26.53 10.08 -10.16
N ALA A 125 25.43 9.90 -10.88
CA ALA A 125 24.50 10.97 -11.17
C ALA A 125 23.74 11.46 -9.92
N ASN A 126 23.59 10.61 -8.90
CA ASN A 126 22.89 10.93 -7.65
C ASN A 126 23.80 11.49 -6.55
N ILE A 127 25.12 11.54 -6.75
CA ILE A 127 26.09 12.03 -5.74
C ILE A 127 26.21 13.57 -5.78
N VAL A 128 25.58 14.26 -6.72
CA VAL A 128 25.68 15.73 -6.91
C VAL A 128 24.48 16.50 -6.34
N LYS A 129 23.94 16.11 -5.18
CA LYS A 129 22.93 16.91 -4.48
C LYS A 129 23.30 17.19 -3.04
#